data_AF-A0A182W5U5-F1
#
_entry.id   AF-A0A182W5U5-F1
#
_cell.length_a   1.000
_cell.length_b   1.000
_cell.length_c   1.000
_cell.angle_alpha   90.00
_cell.angle_beta   90.00
_cell.angle_gamma   90.00
#
_symmetry.space_group_name_H-M   'P 1'
#
loop_
_entity.id
_entity.type
_entity.pdbx_description
1 polymer ?
#
loop_
_entity_poly.entity_id
_entity_poly.type
_entity_poly.pdbx_seq_one_letter_code
_entity_poly.pdbx_strand_id
1 'polypeptide(L)'
;MAAFPAVFRRTFQHYIDAGIFPEEWKRQRLDPSSYRPICLLSVLDKVLERLIQRRLKAHLESTGGFADGEYGFRKGRSTMDAITRLDGDWTDYETDEGIVSRSVSASVPRNGKRVQRGGANVLN
;
A
#
# COMPACT_ATOMS: atom_id res chain seq x y z
N MET A 1 5.63 36.66 -10.49
CA MET A 1 6.42 35.56 -9.87
C MET A 1 5.49 34.72 -9.01
N ALA A 2 5.62 33.38 -9.04
CA ALA A 2 4.82 32.35 -8.36
C ALA A 2 3.57 31.77 -9.09
N ALA A 3 3.74 31.29 -10.34
CA ALA A 3 2.79 30.38 -11.01
C ALA A 3 3.10 28.88 -10.74
N PHE A 4 3.86 28.56 -9.69
CA PHE A 4 4.55 27.28 -9.55
C PHE A 4 3.83 26.15 -8.79
N PRO A 5 2.61 26.28 -8.26
CA PRO A 5 1.82 25.10 -7.85
C PRO A 5 0.74 24.70 -8.87
N ALA A 6 0.15 25.66 -9.57
CA ALA A 6 -1.07 25.44 -10.37
C ALA A 6 -0.81 24.66 -11.67
N VAL A 7 0.33 24.94 -12.33
CA VAL A 7 0.71 24.27 -13.58
C VAL A 7 0.88 22.77 -13.34
N PHE A 8 1.63 22.37 -12.31
CA PHE A 8 1.81 20.94 -11.97
C PHE A 8 0.49 20.24 -11.66
N ARG A 9 -0.38 20.88 -10.87
CA ARG A 9 -1.69 20.29 -10.56
C ARG A 9 -2.50 20.06 -11.83
N ARG A 10 -2.56 21.05 -12.73
CA ARG A 10 -3.32 20.96 -13.98
C ARG A 10 -2.75 19.90 -14.91
N THR A 11 -1.43 19.85 -15.09
CA THR A 11 -0.78 18.87 -15.96
C THR A 11 -0.93 17.44 -15.44
N PHE A 12 -0.67 17.20 -14.14
CA PHE A 12 -0.87 15.87 -13.55
C PHE A 12 -2.33 15.43 -13.59
N GLN A 13 -3.27 16.34 -13.30
CA GLN A 13 -4.70 16.01 -13.38
C GLN A 13 -5.09 15.66 -14.82
N HIS A 14 -4.61 16.40 -15.82
CA HIS A 14 -4.83 16.07 -17.22
C HIS A 14 -4.31 14.68 -17.60
N TYR A 15 -3.09 14.32 -17.18
CA TYR A 15 -2.55 12.97 -17.43
C TYR A 15 -3.37 11.86 -16.75
N ILE A 16 -3.85 12.10 -15.52
CA ILE A 16 -4.72 11.16 -14.82
C ILE A 16 -6.05 10.99 -15.56
N ASP A 17 -6.68 12.09 -15.96
CA ASP A 17 -7.99 12.07 -16.63
C ASP A 17 -7.90 11.46 -18.04
N ALA A 18 -6.82 11.76 -18.78
CA ALA A 18 -6.57 11.20 -20.10
C ALA A 18 -6.07 9.74 -20.05
N GLY A 19 -5.53 9.28 -18.92
CA GLY A 19 -4.89 7.97 -18.78
C GLY A 19 -3.61 7.80 -19.61
N ILE A 20 -3.03 8.90 -20.09
CA ILE A 20 -1.82 8.91 -20.91
C ILE A 20 -0.65 9.30 -20.00
N PHE A 21 0.43 8.51 -20.04
CA PHE A 21 1.65 8.80 -19.30
C PHE A 21 2.85 8.70 -20.25
N PRO A 22 3.78 9.68 -20.23
CA PRO A 22 4.97 9.67 -21.06
C PRO A 22 5.78 8.37 -20.89
N GLU A 23 6.39 7.87 -21.96
CA GLU A 23 7.19 6.63 -21.92
C GLU A 23 8.48 6.81 -21.09
N GLU A 24 9.01 8.02 -21.03
CA GLU A 24 10.18 8.37 -20.24
C GLU A 24 9.94 8.14 -18.74
N TRP A 25 8.70 8.30 -18.29
CA TRP A 25 8.27 8.07 -16.91
C TRP A 25 8.20 6.57 -16.59
N LYS A 26 8.01 5.73 -17.62
CA LYS A 26 7.95 4.27 -17.48
C LYS A 26 9.33 3.62 -17.52
N ARG A 27 10.38 4.35 -17.91
CA ARG A 27 11.73 3.80 -18.06
C ARG A 27 12.41 3.67 -16.69
N GLN A 28 12.71 2.43 -16.30
CA GLN A 28 13.32 2.11 -15.01
C GLN A 28 14.69 1.45 -15.19
N ARG A 29 15.64 1.80 -14.32
CA ARG A 29 16.92 1.09 -14.21
C ARG A 29 16.74 -0.05 -13.22
N LEU A 30 16.77 -1.28 -13.72
CA LEU A 30 16.59 -2.50 -12.93
C LEU A 30 17.79 -3.42 -13.13
N ASP A 31 18.24 -4.06 -12.05
CA ASP A 31 19.13 -5.20 -12.11
C ASP A 31 18.28 -6.48 -11.99
N PRO A 32 18.14 -7.28 -13.07
CA PRO A 32 17.34 -8.50 -13.07
C PRO A 32 17.85 -9.59 -12.13
N SER A 33 19.13 -9.53 -11.73
CA SER A 33 19.76 -10.54 -10.86
C SER A 33 19.47 -10.33 -9.38
N SER A 34 18.96 -9.14 -9.01
CA SER A 34 18.64 -8.80 -7.63
C SER A 34 17.46 -9.60 -7.08
N TYR A 35 17.60 -10.15 -5.86
CA TYR A 35 16.51 -10.86 -5.16
C TYR A 35 15.24 -10.00 -5.05
N ARG A 36 15.36 -8.68 -4.80
CA ARG A 36 14.26 -7.69 -4.82
C ARG A 36 14.72 -6.44 -5.59
N PRO A 37 14.54 -6.39 -6.92
CA PRO A 37 15.01 -5.25 -7.70
C PRO A 37 14.22 -3.98 -7.32
N ILE A 38 14.94 -2.89 -7.10
CA ILE A 38 14.35 -1.59 -6.75
C ILE A 38 14.16 -0.79 -8.03
N CYS A 39 12.91 -0.39 -8.30
CA CYS A 39 12.57 0.52 -9.37
C CYS A 39 12.88 1.96 -8.95
N LEU A 40 13.93 2.57 -9.49
CA LEU A 40 14.20 3.99 -9.27
C LEU A 40 13.33 4.83 -10.21
N LEU A 41 12.26 5.41 -9.66
CA LEU A 41 11.35 6.30 -10.37
C LEU A 41 12.01 7.66 -10.69
N SER A 42 11.57 8.28 -11.78
CA SER A 42 11.93 9.66 -12.11
C SER A 42 11.41 10.63 -11.04
N VAL A 43 11.93 11.86 -11.00
CA VAL A 43 11.48 12.87 -10.04
C VAL A 43 9.98 13.18 -10.24
N LEU A 44 9.52 13.25 -11.48
CA LEU A 44 8.11 13.52 -11.80
C LEU A 44 7.20 12.38 -11.32
N ASP A 45 7.63 11.13 -11.51
CA ASP A 45 6.88 9.96 -11.04
C ASP A 45 6.80 9.91 -9.52
N LYS A 46 7.89 10.24 -8.81
CA LYS A 46 7.87 10.32 -7.34
C LYS A 46 6.88 11.38 -6.84
N VAL A 47 6.77 12.51 -7.54
CA VAL A 47 5.80 13.56 -7.19
C VAL A 47 4.37 13.07 -7.42
N LEU A 48 4.11 12.44 -8.57
CA LEU A 48 2.80 11.88 -8.88
C LEU A 48 2.42 10.75 -7.91
N GLU A 49 3.34 9.83 -7.63
CA GLU A 49 3.19 8.76 -6.65
C GLU A 49 2.82 9.33 -5.28
N ARG A 50 3.54 10.36 -4.83
CA ARG A 50 3.26 11.00 -3.53
C ARG A 50 1.88 11.67 -3.51
N LEU A 51 1.45 12.26 -4.62
CA LEU A 51 0.12 12.85 -4.75
C LEU A 51 -0.97 11.78 -4.65
N ILE A 52 -0.84 10.68 -5.41
CA ILE A 52 -1.78 9.56 -5.40
C ILE A 52 -1.80 8.90 -4.02
N GLN A 53 -0.64 8.63 -3.44
CA GLN A 53 -0.52 8.03 -2.10
C GLN A 53 -1.25 8.86 -1.05
N ARG A 54 -1.12 10.20 -1.08
CA ARG A 54 -1.82 11.09 -0.16
C ARG A 54 -3.33 11.02 -0.34
N ARG A 55 -3.82 11.08 -1.58
CA ARG A 55 -5.25 11.00 -1.90
C ARG A 55 -5.85 9.66 -1.48
N LEU A 56 -5.19 8.56 -1.84
CA LEU A 56 -5.63 7.21 -1.51
C LEU A 56 -5.65 6.97 0.00
N LYS A 57 -4.60 7.41 0.71
CA LYS A 57 -4.53 7.29 2.16
C LYS A 57 -5.66 8.04 2.84
N ALA A 58 -5.90 9.30 2.46
CA ALA A 58 -6.99 10.09 3.01
C ALA A 58 -8.36 9.44 2.75
N HIS A 59 -8.56 8.89 1.56
CA HIS A 59 -9.79 8.18 1.22
C HIS A 59 -9.98 6.91 2.06
N LEU A 60 -8.95 6.06 2.17
CA LEU A 60 -9.02 4.84 2.98
C LEU A 60 -9.24 5.13 4.46
N GLU A 61 -8.64 6.20 4.99
CA GLU A 61 -8.87 6.65 6.36
C GLU A 61 -10.31 7.17 6.55
N SER A 62 -10.88 7.90 5.58
CA SER A 62 -12.23 8.46 5.71
C SER A 62 -13.35 7.44 5.46
N THR A 63 -13.12 6.42 4.64
CA THR A 63 -14.12 5.38 4.32
C THR A 63 -14.04 4.14 5.20
N GLY A 64 -13.08 4.09 6.14
CA GLY A 64 -12.83 2.88 6.93
C GLY A 64 -12.29 1.72 6.09
N GLY A 65 -11.54 2.00 5.02
CA GLY A 65 -11.00 0.98 4.11
C GLY A 65 -9.86 0.14 4.70
N PHE A 66 -9.36 0.49 5.89
CA PHE A 66 -8.35 -0.28 6.61
C PHE A 66 -9.01 -1.26 7.59
N ALA A 67 -8.57 -2.52 7.58
CA ALA A 67 -8.94 -3.46 8.63
C ALA A 67 -8.36 -3.03 9.98
N ASP A 68 -9.05 -3.37 11.08
CA ASP A 68 -8.59 -3.01 12.43
C ASP A 68 -7.26 -3.67 12.80
N GLY A 69 -7.03 -4.89 12.30
CA GLY A 69 -5.76 -5.61 12.43
C GLY A 69 -4.67 -5.17 11.45
N GLU A 70 -4.89 -4.15 10.61
CA GLU A 70 -3.87 -3.65 9.69
C GLU A 70 -3.04 -2.53 10.33
N TYR A 71 -1.80 -2.87 10.69
CA TYR A 71 -0.85 -1.96 11.31
C TYR A 71 0.17 -1.38 10.33
N GLY A 72 0.43 -2.08 9.22
CA GLY A 72 1.35 -1.62 8.17
C GLY A 72 0.78 -0.45 7.38
N PHE A 73 1.64 0.47 6.92
CA PHE A 73 1.30 1.60 6.03
C PHE A 73 0.25 2.61 6.56
N ARG A 74 -0.28 2.41 7.77
CA ARG A 74 -1.28 3.26 8.42
C ARG A 74 -0.62 4.35 9.28
N LYS A 75 -1.19 5.56 9.31
CA LYS A 75 -0.67 6.63 10.19
C LYS A 75 -1.06 6.33 11.64
N GLY A 76 -0.15 6.55 12.59
CA GLY A 76 -0.46 6.39 14.02
C GLY A 76 -0.66 4.94 14.47
N ARG A 77 -0.29 3.97 13.64
CA ARG A 77 -0.12 2.57 14.00
C ARG A 77 1.33 2.17 13.71
N SER A 78 1.89 1.38 14.60
CA SER A 78 3.27 0.93 14.58
C SER A 78 3.34 -0.58 14.79
N THR A 79 4.52 -1.15 14.59
CA THR A 79 4.78 -2.56 14.93
C THR A 79 4.59 -2.83 16.43
N MET A 80 4.82 -1.83 17.29
CA MET A 80 4.59 -1.98 18.74
C MET A 80 3.10 -2.17 19.03
N ASP A 81 2.23 -1.39 18.38
CA ASP A 81 0.77 -1.53 18.55
C ASP A 81 0.28 -2.92 18.13
N ALA A 82 0.89 -3.52 17.11
CA ALA A 82 0.60 -4.88 16.67
C ALA A 82 1.01 -5.91 17.73
N ILE A 83 2.19 -5.73 18.34
CA ILE A 83 2.70 -6.61 19.40
C ILE A 83 1.84 -6.51 20.66
N THR A 84 1.50 -5.28 21.10
CA THR A 84 0.61 -5.08 22.25
C THR A 84 -0.76 -5.69 22.03
N ARG A 85 -1.28 -5.65 20.79
CA ARG A 85 -2.53 -6.34 20.47
C ARG A 85 -2.40 -7.85 20.63
N LEU A 86 -1.30 -8.44 20.16
CA LEU A 86 -1.04 -9.86 20.35
C LEU A 86 -0.97 -10.19 21.84
N ASP A 87 -0.20 -9.41 22.61
CA ASP A 87 -0.04 -9.58 24.07
C ASP A 87 -1.38 -9.63 24.81
N GLY A 88 -2.31 -8.71 24.47
CA GLY A 88 -3.64 -8.68 25.07
C GLY A 88 -4.61 -9.76 24.57
N ASP A 89 -4.38 -10.35 23.40
CA ASP A 89 -5.23 -11.40 22.81
C ASP A 89 -4.78 -12.83 23.22
N TRP A 90 -3.57 -12.99 23.79
CA TRP A 90 -3.13 -14.27 24.37
C TRP A 90 -3.93 -14.57 25.64
N THR A 91 -5.14 -15.12 25.48
CA THR A 91 -5.83 -15.77 26.58
C THR A 91 -5.16 -17.10 26.88
N ASP A 92 -4.72 -17.29 28.13
CA ASP A 92 -4.22 -18.57 28.61
C ASP A 92 -5.34 -19.61 28.48
N TYR A 93 -5.10 -20.61 27.62
CA TYR A 93 -5.87 -21.83 27.65
C TYR A 93 -5.15 -22.80 28.57
N GLU A 94 -5.67 -22.95 29.77
CA GLU A 94 -5.18 -23.90 30.75
C GLU A 94 -5.66 -25.29 30.34
N THR A 95 -4.70 -26.17 30.06
CA THR A 95 -4.95 -27.61 29.88
C THR A 95 -4.49 -28.33 31.14
N ASP A 96 -4.90 -29.58 31.34
CA ASP A 96 -4.44 -30.40 32.47
C ASP A 96 -2.90 -30.57 32.51
N GLU A 97 -2.22 -30.26 31.39
CA GLU A 97 -0.75 -30.31 31.19
C GLU A 97 -0.07 -28.93 31.36
N GLY A 98 -0.84 -27.86 31.66
CA GLY A 98 -0.36 -26.48 31.79
C GLY A 98 -0.88 -25.52 30.71
N ILE A 99 -0.32 -24.30 30.68
CA ILE A 99 -0.68 -23.24 29.72
C ILE A 99 -0.03 -23.53 28.36
N VAL A 100 -0.84 -23.60 27.30
CA VAL A 100 -0.37 -23.84 25.93
C VAL A 100 -0.74 -22.67 25.01
N SER A 101 0.28 -22.03 24.44
CA SER A 101 0.11 -20.94 23.46
C SER A 101 0.44 -21.41 22.04
N ARG A 102 -0.42 -21.09 21.06
CA ARG A 102 -0.22 -21.43 19.64
C ARG A 102 -0.36 -20.20 18.75
N SER A 103 0.60 -20.00 17.83
CA SER A 103 0.51 -18.99 16.76
C SER A 103 0.59 -19.64 15.37
N VAL A 104 0.05 -18.94 14.38
CA VAL A 104 0.19 -19.29 12.96
C VAL A 104 0.82 -18.10 12.24
N SER A 105 1.96 -18.33 11.60
CA SER A 105 2.66 -17.32 10.79
C SER A 105 2.42 -17.60 9.31
N ALA A 106 1.83 -16.63 8.61
CA ALA A 106 1.61 -16.71 7.17
C ALA A 106 2.31 -15.55 6.45
N SER A 107 2.81 -15.80 5.24
CA SER A 107 3.38 -14.77 4.37
C SER A 107 2.84 -14.92 2.96
N VAL A 108 2.65 -13.80 2.27
CA VAL A 108 2.16 -13.81 0.89
C VAL A 108 3.32 -14.15 -0.06
N PRO A 109 3.26 -15.25 -0.83
CA PRO A 109 4.31 -15.61 -1.77
C PRO A 109 4.35 -14.65 -2.95
N ARG A 110 5.53 -14.45 -3.52
CA ARG A 110 5.79 -13.43 -4.57
C ARG A 110 5.13 -13.73 -5.93
N ASN A 111 4.67 -14.95 -6.18
CA ASN A 111 4.25 -15.39 -7.51
C ASN A 111 2.93 -14.74 -7.97
N GLY A 112 3.06 -13.66 -8.75
CA GLY A 112 2.29 -13.36 -9.97
C GLY A 112 0.78 -13.10 -9.91
N LYS A 113 0.03 -13.67 -8.97
CA LYS A 113 -1.42 -13.44 -8.83
C LYS A 113 -1.67 -12.33 -7.81
N ARG A 114 -1.29 -11.13 -8.23
CA ARG A 114 -1.57 -9.85 -7.57
C ARG A 114 -3.04 -9.49 -7.85
N VAL A 115 -3.73 -8.92 -6.86
CA VAL A 115 -5.05 -8.22 -6.92
C VAL A 115 -5.88 -8.58 -8.15
N GLN A 116 -6.88 -9.46 -7.98
CA GLN A 116 -7.87 -9.66 -9.03
C GLN A 116 -8.50 -8.31 -9.35
N ARG A 117 -8.32 -7.81 -10.58
CA ARG A 117 -9.12 -6.69 -11.08
C ARG A 117 -10.55 -7.19 -11.04
N GLY A 118 -11.37 -6.64 -10.14
CA GLY A 118 -12.80 -6.94 -10.12
C GLY A 118 -13.36 -6.69 -11.52
N GLY A 119 -13.86 -7.75 -12.15
CA GLY A 119 -14.67 -7.60 -13.35
C GLY A 119 -15.86 -6.72 -12.96
N ALA A 120 -16.01 -5.58 -13.63
CA ALA A 120 -17.26 -4.86 -13.59
C ALA A 120 -18.34 -5.82 -14.12
N ASN A 121 -19.20 -6.32 -13.23
CA ASN A 121 -20.50 -6.84 -13.65
C ASN A 121 -21.22 -5.65 -14.27
N VAL A 122 -21.24 -5.62 -15.59
CA VAL A 122 -22.15 -4.78 -16.36
C VAL A 122 -23.51 -5.43 -16.20
N LEU A 123 -24.21 -5.07 -15.12
CA LEU A 123 -25.65 -5.22 -15.04
C LEU A 123 -26.25 -4.08 -15.86
N ASN A 124 -26.54 -4.36 -17.13
CA ASN A 124 -27.87 -4.28 -17.77
C ASN A 124 -27.69 -4.43 -19.29
#